data_AF-A0A6G9GWJ4-F1
#
_entry.id   AF-A0A6G9GWJ4-F1
#
_cell.length_a   1.000
_cell.length_b   1.000
_cell.length_c   1.000
_cell.angle_alpha   90.00
_cell.angle_beta   90.00
_cell.angle_gamma   90.00
#
_symmetry.space_group_name_H-M   'P 1'
#
loop_
_entity.id
_entity.type
_entity.pdbx_description
1 polymer ?
#
loop_
_entity_poly.entity_id
_entity_poly.type
_entity_poly.pdbx_seq_one_letter_code
_entity_poly.pdbx_strand_id
1 'polypeptide(L)'
;MGTPQAAATGSEESAPRINTVAGTGVAGFKGDNEPAVAAQLNRPYGIALDSTGSLYFSDYNNHRVRKISTDGKVSTVAGAGAGYRGDGGPAASALLNCPREVAVDAGGSVYVTDAANHRVRVITPEGKIDTVAGTGVAGFSGDGGPASKAQLNYPLGVAVDSSGALYISDHSNNRVRKVSADGKISTVAGTGVAGYKGDDGPAVSAQLNRPYALAVDDADILYITDGNNHRVRKVASDGTISTVVGKGTAGFSGDGGPATSAQLNLPLGVVVDSAGTLYISDYNNHRVRKVTPDGQIATLAGKGTAGFGGDDGPAAAAQLNYPFGLAVDCVDTLYIADHLNNRIRKIASQRMAGLPESGTVVSWANVRSRLRMGVLRESTKDGAEIHQSLSSPRAHQQWRLIATGQDGGDILYRIENLRSGKVLEVVGGGTADGAVVVQRAYEGNGADHQQWRLIPVGSLADTPRVYEIANHNSGLLLRVETNAPAVVKQYGAQGDHRDRQWQLLPV
;
A
#
# COMPACT_ATOMS: atom_id res chain seq x y z
N MET A 1 30.30 19.19 49.56
CA MET A 1 30.46 18.11 48.56
C MET A 1 29.10 17.91 47.91
N GLY A 2 28.90 18.49 46.71
CA GLY A 2 27.72 18.26 45.89
C GLY A 2 28.20 17.83 44.52
N THR A 3 28.03 16.55 44.20
CA THR A 3 28.31 15.98 42.88
C THR A 3 27.32 16.54 41.85
N PRO A 4 27.77 17.06 40.70
CA PRO A 4 26.87 17.44 39.63
C PRO A 4 26.30 16.20 38.95
N GLN A 5 24.97 16.19 38.81
CA GLN A 5 24.22 15.18 38.08
C GLN A 5 24.56 15.29 36.59
N ALA A 6 25.13 14.21 36.04
CA ALA A 6 25.43 14.10 34.63
C ALA A 6 24.14 14.23 33.80
N ALA A 7 24.17 15.13 32.81
CA ALA A 7 23.17 15.21 31.77
C ALA A 7 23.14 13.88 31.01
N ALA A 8 22.01 13.17 31.07
CA ALA A 8 21.75 12.03 30.21
C ALA A 8 21.61 12.53 28.77
N THR A 9 22.60 12.22 27.95
CA THR A 9 22.62 12.40 26.51
C THR A 9 21.56 11.52 25.84
N GLY A 10 20.97 12.07 24.77
CA GLY A 10 19.96 11.53 23.85
C GLY A 10 19.65 10.03 23.87
N SER A 11 18.35 9.73 23.89
CA SER A 11 17.84 8.42 23.50
C SER A 11 18.30 8.10 22.07
N GLU A 12 19.17 7.10 21.92
CA GLU A 12 19.47 6.50 20.62
C GLU A 12 18.14 6.05 19.98
N GLU A 13 17.78 6.67 18.88
CA GLU A 13 16.66 6.22 18.06
C GLU A 13 16.99 4.81 17.57
N SER A 14 16.29 3.80 18.10
CA SER A 14 16.50 2.39 17.75
C SER A 14 16.50 2.23 16.23
N ALA A 15 17.62 1.75 15.67
CA ALA A 15 17.75 1.50 14.24
C ALA A 15 16.58 0.62 13.73
N PRO A 16 16.05 0.88 12.51
CA PRO A 16 14.93 0.13 11.98
C PRO A 16 15.31 -1.34 11.85
N ARG A 17 14.41 -2.24 12.25
CA ARG A 17 14.59 -3.69 12.19
C ARG A 17 14.00 -4.28 10.92
N ILE A 18 14.61 -5.35 10.42
CA ILE A 18 14.12 -6.10 9.26
C ILE A 18 13.73 -7.52 9.66
N ASN A 19 12.61 -8.02 9.14
CA ASN A 19 12.08 -9.37 9.44
C ASN A 19 11.46 -10.04 8.22
N THR A 20 11.61 -11.36 8.09
CA THR A 20 10.89 -12.15 7.07
C THR A 20 9.40 -12.23 7.39
N VAL A 21 8.55 -11.94 6.40
CA VAL A 21 7.09 -12.08 6.50
C VAL A 21 6.53 -13.17 5.60
N ALA A 22 7.29 -13.58 4.59
CA ALA A 22 6.95 -14.72 3.76
C ALA A 22 8.17 -15.41 3.17
N GLY A 23 8.06 -16.72 2.97
CA GLY A 23 9.07 -17.53 2.33
C GLY A 23 10.05 -18.17 3.31
N THR A 24 10.30 -19.46 3.10
CA THR A 24 11.31 -20.24 3.86
C THR A 24 12.73 -20.05 3.34
N GLY A 25 12.89 -19.41 2.17
CA GLY A 25 14.16 -19.34 1.43
C GLY A 25 14.43 -20.48 0.47
N VAL A 26 13.65 -21.56 0.57
CA VAL A 26 13.71 -22.68 -0.38
C VAL A 26 12.80 -22.36 -1.56
N ALA A 27 13.39 -22.36 -2.77
CA ALA A 27 12.65 -22.18 -4.00
C ALA A 27 11.62 -23.30 -4.19
N GLY A 28 10.35 -22.95 -4.41
CA GLY A 28 9.28 -23.92 -4.63
C GLY A 28 7.92 -23.26 -4.60
N PHE A 29 6.85 -24.06 -4.68
CA PHE A 29 5.45 -23.63 -4.57
C PHE A 29 4.71 -24.50 -3.54
N LYS A 30 4.59 -24.02 -2.30
CA LYS A 30 3.88 -24.69 -1.19
C LYS A 30 3.31 -23.67 -0.20
N GLY A 31 2.32 -24.10 0.59
CA GLY A 31 1.80 -23.34 1.74
C GLY A 31 0.56 -22.50 1.47
N ASP A 32 -0.22 -22.78 0.41
CA ASP A 32 -1.52 -22.13 0.24
C ASP A 32 -2.42 -22.42 1.46
N ASN A 33 -3.02 -21.35 2.00
CA ASN A 33 -3.80 -21.27 3.23
C ASN A 33 -3.05 -21.52 4.55
N GLU A 34 -1.72 -21.59 4.49
CA GLU A 34 -0.83 -21.72 5.64
C GLU A 34 -0.14 -20.38 5.96
N PRO A 35 0.50 -20.23 7.14
CA PRO A 35 1.29 -19.04 7.46
C PRO A 35 2.32 -18.73 6.38
N ALA A 36 2.36 -17.48 5.90
CA ALA A 36 3.18 -17.06 4.77
C ALA A 36 4.69 -17.30 5.00
N VAL A 37 5.15 -17.22 6.25
CA VAL A 37 6.54 -17.53 6.65
C VAL A 37 6.94 -18.99 6.40
N ALA A 38 5.99 -19.92 6.37
CA ALA A 38 6.22 -21.33 6.08
C ALA A 38 6.11 -21.66 4.57
N ALA A 39 5.70 -20.69 3.74
CA ALA A 39 5.51 -20.91 2.32
C ALA A 39 6.84 -21.13 1.59
N GLN A 40 6.80 -21.95 0.52
CA GLN A 40 7.86 -21.95 -0.47
C GLN A 40 7.46 -20.98 -1.58
N LEU A 41 8.30 -19.97 -1.79
CA LEU A 41 8.20 -18.99 -2.86
C LEU A 41 9.32 -19.26 -3.86
N ASN A 42 9.19 -18.80 -5.10
CA ASN A 42 10.24 -18.93 -6.09
C ASN A 42 10.48 -17.58 -6.75
N ARG A 43 11.48 -16.88 -6.21
CA ARG A 43 11.93 -15.56 -6.66
C ARG A 43 10.82 -14.50 -6.68
N PRO A 44 10.21 -14.16 -5.53
CA PRO A 44 9.18 -13.12 -5.48
C PRO A 44 9.71 -11.83 -6.14
N TYR A 45 8.84 -11.11 -6.84
CA TYR A 45 9.26 -9.99 -7.69
C TYR A 45 8.56 -8.69 -7.33
N GLY A 46 7.40 -8.40 -7.92
CA GLY A 46 6.61 -7.20 -7.62
C GLY A 46 5.81 -7.37 -6.34
N ILE A 47 5.58 -6.27 -5.62
CA ILE A 47 4.78 -6.25 -4.39
C ILE A 47 3.85 -5.04 -4.41
N ALA A 48 2.60 -5.22 -3.98
CA ALA A 48 1.66 -4.13 -3.72
C ALA A 48 0.80 -4.45 -2.49
N LEU A 49 0.26 -3.42 -1.85
CA LEU A 49 -0.73 -3.58 -0.78
C LEU A 49 -2.08 -3.01 -1.21
N ASP A 50 -3.16 -3.60 -0.74
CA ASP A 50 -4.48 -2.99 -0.80
C ASP A 50 -4.77 -2.12 0.43
N SER A 51 -5.88 -1.39 0.40
CA SER A 51 -6.32 -0.50 1.48
C SER A 51 -6.64 -1.22 2.80
N THR A 52 -6.81 -2.55 2.76
CA THR A 52 -7.03 -3.38 3.95
C THR A 52 -5.72 -3.83 4.60
N GLY A 53 -4.59 -3.61 3.95
CA GLY A 53 -3.28 -4.08 4.38
C GLY A 53 -2.94 -5.51 3.91
N SER A 54 -3.72 -6.07 2.99
CA SER A 54 -3.32 -7.34 2.36
C SER A 54 -2.21 -7.09 1.35
N LEU A 55 -1.20 -7.98 1.33
CA LEU A 55 -0.04 -7.87 0.45
C LEU A 55 -0.21 -8.80 -0.75
N TYR A 56 -0.09 -8.28 -1.96
CA TYR A 56 -0.06 -9.05 -3.20
C TYR A 56 1.36 -9.06 -3.74
N PHE A 57 1.77 -10.20 -4.30
CA PHE A 57 3.09 -10.32 -4.92
C PHE A 57 3.06 -11.29 -6.08
N SER A 58 3.97 -11.09 -7.02
CA SER A 58 4.24 -12.09 -8.06
C SER A 58 5.24 -13.12 -7.56
N ASP A 59 4.81 -14.38 -7.59
CA ASP A 59 5.64 -15.54 -7.36
C ASP A 59 6.22 -15.97 -8.71
N TYR A 60 7.18 -15.17 -9.17
CA TYR A 60 7.64 -15.04 -10.56
C TYR A 60 7.86 -16.37 -11.28
N ASN A 61 8.70 -17.24 -10.72
CA ASN A 61 9.05 -18.53 -11.34
C ASN A 61 7.97 -19.60 -11.14
N ASN A 62 7.02 -19.38 -10.23
CA ASN A 62 5.85 -20.23 -10.08
C ASN A 62 4.68 -19.78 -10.97
N HIS A 63 4.86 -18.70 -11.73
CA HIS A 63 3.88 -18.15 -12.69
C HIS A 63 2.54 -17.79 -12.04
N ARG A 64 2.60 -17.19 -10.86
CA ARG A 64 1.44 -16.89 -10.03
C ARG A 64 1.48 -15.48 -9.47
N VAL A 65 0.28 -14.95 -9.20
CA VAL A 65 0.10 -13.85 -8.25
C VAL A 65 -0.46 -14.45 -6.96
N ARG A 66 0.16 -14.11 -5.84
CA ARG A 66 -0.17 -14.61 -4.51
C ARG A 66 -0.58 -13.45 -3.62
N LYS A 67 -1.41 -13.73 -2.62
CA LYS A 67 -1.88 -12.77 -1.61
C LYS A 67 -1.47 -13.25 -0.23
N ILE A 68 -1.07 -12.34 0.64
CA ILE A 68 -0.93 -12.53 2.08
C ILE A 68 -2.04 -11.71 2.74
N SER A 69 -2.96 -12.37 3.43
CA SER A 69 -4.01 -11.71 4.21
C SER A 69 -3.47 -11.14 5.51
N THR A 70 -4.24 -10.24 6.14
CA THR A 70 -3.86 -9.61 7.41
C THR A 70 -3.72 -10.58 8.58
N ASP A 71 -4.27 -11.79 8.48
CA ASP A 71 -4.04 -12.90 9.42
C ASP A 71 -2.71 -13.66 9.17
N GLY A 72 -1.92 -13.22 8.18
CA GLY A 72 -0.61 -13.75 7.86
C GLY A 72 -0.62 -15.02 7.00
N LYS A 73 -1.75 -15.44 6.44
CA LYS A 73 -1.82 -16.61 5.54
C LYS A 73 -1.56 -16.24 4.09
N VAL A 74 -0.92 -17.13 3.34
CA VAL A 74 -0.69 -16.95 1.89
C VAL A 74 -1.69 -17.75 1.05
N SER A 75 -2.15 -17.21 -0.07
CA SER A 75 -3.01 -17.93 -1.03
C SER A 75 -2.69 -17.53 -2.48
N THR A 76 -3.10 -18.37 -3.44
CA THR A 76 -3.03 -18.04 -4.87
C THR A 76 -4.26 -17.25 -5.29
N VAL A 77 -4.07 -16.07 -5.90
CA VAL A 77 -5.16 -15.28 -6.48
C VAL A 77 -5.24 -15.39 -8.00
N ALA A 78 -4.11 -15.65 -8.67
CA ALA A 78 -4.10 -15.90 -10.11
C ALA A 78 -2.92 -16.79 -10.54
N GLY A 79 -3.11 -17.50 -11.64
CA GLY A 79 -2.08 -18.33 -12.28
C GLY A 79 -2.15 -19.80 -11.86
N ALA A 80 -2.17 -20.68 -12.85
CA ALA A 80 -2.14 -22.13 -12.70
C ALA A 80 -0.90 -22.78 -13.35
N GLY A 81 0.01 -21.96 -13.91
CA GLY A 81 1.22 -22.40 -14.61
C GLY A 81 1.58 -21.46 -15.75
N ALA A 82 2.70 -21.76 -16.42
CA ALA A 82 3.22 -20.99 -17.54
C ALA A 82 2.28 -21.00 -18.75
N GLY A 83 1.98 -19.83 -19.32
CA GLY A 83 1.27 -19.69 -20.59
C GLY A 83 0.29 -18.52 -20.57
N TYR A 84 -0.62 -18.48 -21.55
CA TYR A 84 -1.69 -17.48 -21.64
C TYR A 84 -3.04 -18.17 -21.89
N ARG A 85 -3.97 -18.03 -20.94
CA ARG A 85 -5.37 -18.49 -21.04
C ARG A 85 -6.20 -17.83 -19.93
N GLY A 86 -7.51 -17.77 -20.09
CA GLY A 86 -8.45 -17.56 -18.98
C GLY A 86 -9.14 -16.20 -18.93
N ASP A 87 -8.96 -15.34 -19.93
CA ASP A 87 -9.74 -14.10 -20.06
C ASP A 87 -11.24 -14.41 -19.98
N GLY A 88 -11.98 -13.61 -19.22
CA GLY A 88 -13.40 -13.84 -18.96
C GLY A 88 -13.69 -14.79 -17.79
N GLY A 89 -12.70 -15.54 -17.29
CA GLY A 89 -12.90 -16.64 -16.35
C GLY A 89 -12.22 -16.47 -15.00
N PRO A 90 -12.25 -17.51 -14.15
CA PRO A 90 -11.62 -17.50 -12.83
C PRO A 90 -10.10 -17.33 -12.91
N ALA A 91 -9.57 -16.34 -12.20
CA ALA A 91 -8.15 -15.99 -12.18
C ALA A 91 -7.27 -17.16 -11.69
N ALA A 92 -7.76 -17.94 -10.73
CA ALA A 92 -7.06 -19.11 -10.19
C ALA A 92 -6.85 -20.24 -11.23
N SER A 93 -7.64 -20.28 -12.30
CA SER A 93 -7.51 -21.26 -13.39
C SER A 93 -6.78 -20.72 -14.63
N ALA A 94 -6.48 -19.43 -14.66
CA ALA A 94 -5.82 -18.79 -15.77
C ALA A 94 -4.33 -19.15 -15.83
N LEU A 95 -3.73 -19.04 -17.01
CA LEU A 95 -2.29 -19.16 -17.18
C LEU A 95 -1.66 -17.78 -17.25
N LEU A 96 -0.52 -17.64 -16.57
CA LEU A 96 0.35 -16.46 -16.60
C LEU A 96 1.75 -16.92 -17.00
N ASN A 97 2.56 -16.05 -17.57
CA ASN A 97 3.92 -16.39 -17.96
C ASN A 97 4.88 -15.32 -17.47
N CYS A 98 5.66 -15.68 -16.44
CA CYS A 98 6.61 -14.80 -15.78
C CYS A 98 5.95 -13.46 -15.33
N PRO A 99 4.90 -13.48 -14.47
CA PRO A 99 4.31 -12.26 -13.94
C PRO A 99 5.37 -11.44 -13.20
N ARG A 100 5.42 -10.13 -13.47
CA ARG A 100 6.44 -9.21 -12.96
C ARG A 100 5.85 -8.30 -11.89
N GLU A 101 5.62 -7.03 -12.18
CA GLU A 101 5.07 -6.09 -11.21
C GLU A 101 3.58 -6.33 -10.96
N VAL A 102 3.14 -6.02 -9.74
CA VAL A 102 1.72 -6.00 -9.36
C VAL A 102 1.35 -4.62 -8.82
N ALA A 103 0.12 -4.17 -9.06
CA ALA A 103 -0.44 -2.96 -8.46
C ALA A 103 -1.89 -3.21 -8.04
N VAL A 104 -2.38 -2.50 -7.04
CA VAL A 104 -3.77 -2.63 -6.56
C VAL A 104 -4.45 -1.27 -6.59
N ASP A 105 -5.65 -1.19 -7.16
CA ASP A 105 -6.44 0.04 -7.15
C ASP A 105 -7.27 0.20 -5.87
N ALA A 106 -7.92 1.36 -5.72
CA ALA A 106 -8.79 1.65 -4.57
C ALA A 106 -10.05 0.76 -4.52
N GLY A 107 -10.44 0.13 -5.63
CA GLY A 107 -11.53 -0.83 -5.71
C GLY A 107 -11.12 -2.26 -5.34
N GLY A 108 -9.82 -2.52 -5.13
CA GLY A 108 -9.27 -3.84 -4.83
C GLY A 108 -8.94 -4.68 -6.06
N SER A 109 -8.99 -4.13 -7.27
CA SER A 109 -8.55 -4.84 -8.48
C SER A 109 -7.02 -4.94 -8.49
N VAL A 110 -6.49 -6.11 -8.82
CA VAL A 110 -5.06 -6.37 -8.91
C VAL A 110 -4.61 -6.37 -10.36
N TYR A 111 -3.72 -5.46 -10.73
CA TYR A 111 -3.08 -5.41 -12.04
C TYR A 111 -1.75 -6.14 -11.99
N VAL A 112 -1.44 -6.92 -13.03
CA VAL A 112 -0.17 -7.65 -13.15
C VAL A 112 0.39 -7.57 -14.55
N THR A 113 1.68 -7.29 -14.67
CA THR A 113 2.41 -7.41 -15.95
C THR A 113 2.72 -8.87 -16.22
N ASP A 114 1.99 -9.45 -17.17
CA ASP A 114 2.17 -10.81 -17.67
C ASP A 114 3.25 -10.78 -18.77
N ALA A 115 4.48 -10.51 -18.32
CA ALA A 115 5.54 -9.91 -19.14
C ALA A 115 5.93 -10.74 -20.36
N ALA A 116 6.08 -12.06 -20.19
CA ALA A 116 6.43 -12.95 -21.29
C ALA A 116 5.25 -13.20 -22.25
N ASN A 117 4.02 -12.86 -21.85
CA ASN A 117 2.86 -12.81 -22.73
C ASN A 117 2.59 -11.41 -23.29
N HIS A 118 3.47 -10.43 -23.07
CA HIS A 118 3.38 -9.06 -23.61
C HIS A 118 2.04 -8.36 -23.31
N ARG A 119 1.52 -8.56 -22.10
CA ARG A 119 0.21 -8.08 -21.66
C ARG A 119 0.26 -7.52 -20.25
N VAL A 120 -0.74 -6.71 -19.94
CA VAL A 120 -1.13 -6.40 -18.56
C VAL A 120 -2.49 -7.02 -18.33
N ARG A 121 -2.62 -7.75 -17.22
CA ARG A 121 -3.84 -8.45 -16.81
C ARG A 121 -4.43 -7.75 -15.59
N VAL A 122 -5.74 -7.81 -15.43
CA VAL A 122 -6.46 -7.33 -14.25
C VAL A 122 -7.20 -8.50 -13.62
N ILE A 123 -7.11 -8.62 -12.30
CA ILE A 123 -7.87 -9.55 -11.47
C ILE A 123 -8.88 -8.71 -10.68
N THR A 124 -10.16 -8.96 -10.88
CA THR A 124 -11.22 -8.24 -10.16
C THR A 124 -11.38 -8.78 -8.73
N PRO A 125 -12.00 -8.02 -7.80
CA PRO A 125 -12.30 -8.52 -6.45
C PRO A 125 -13.11 -9.81 -6.42
N GLU A 126 -13.93 -10.07 -7.45
CA GLU A 126 -14.72 -11.29 -7.62
C GLU A 126 -13.89 -12.49 -8.11
N GLY A 127 -12.58 -12.30 -8.35
CA GLY A 127 -11.65 -13.35 -8.75
C GLY A 127 -11.69 -13.67 -10.25
N LYS A 128 -12.14 -12.74 -11.10
CA LYS A 128 -12.10 -12.87 -12.57
C LYS A 128 -10.82 -12.26 -13.12
N ILE A 129 -10.25 -12.83 -14.19
CA ILE A 129 -9.10 -12.23 -14.89
C ILE A 129 -9.44 -11.83 -16.33
N ASP A 130 -8.92 -10.69 -16.76
CA ASP A 130 -9.03 -10.20 -18.14
C ASP A 130 -7.74 -9.48 -18.57
N THR A 131 -7.54 -9.31 -19.88
CA THR A 131 -6.48 -8.45 -20.43
C THR A 131 -6.93 -6.99 -20.46
N VAL A 132 -6.21 -6.10 -19.77
CA VAL A 132 -6.47 -4.65 -19.79
C VAL A 132 -5.63 -3.92 -20.85
N ALA A 133 -4.43 -4.42 -21.16
CA ALA A 133 -3.57 -3.85 -22.20
C ALA A 133 -2.69 -4.92 -22.86
N GLY A 134 -2.39 -4.72 -24.15
CA GLY A 134 -1.52 -5.62 -24.91
C GLY A 134 -2.28 -6.69 -25.70
N THR A 135 -1.87 -6.91 -26.95
CA THR A 135 -2.41 -7.99 -27.81
C THR A 135 -1.71 -9.34 -27.60
N GLY A 136 -0.61 -9.36 -26.85
CA GLY A 136 0.28 -10.52 -26.74
C GLY A 136 1.30 -10.66 -27.86
N VAL A 137 1.27 -9.79 -28.86
CA VAL A 137 2.32 -9.69 -29.87
C VAL A 137 3.31 -8.61 -29.44
N ALA A 138 4.59 -8.98 -29.31
CA ALA A 138 5.66 -8.03 -29.02
C ALA A 138 5.72 -6.94 -30.10
N GLY A 139 5.66 -5.68 -29.68
CA GLY A 139 5.75 -4.54 -30.58
C GLY A 139 5.33 -3.25 -29.91
N PHE A 140 5.20 -2.18 -30.70
CA PHE A 140 4.69 -0.88 -30.26
C PHE A 140 3.66 -0.37 -31.26
N SER A 141 2.44 -0.16 -30.82
CA SER A 141 1.36 0.45 -31.60
C SER A 141 0.20 0.89 -30.70
N GLY A 142 -0.83 1.50 -31.28
CA GLY A 142 -2.13 1.69 -30.64
C GLY A 142 -2.32 2.96 -29.82
N ASP A 143 -1.37 3.89 -29.80
CA ASP A 143 -1.55 5.19 -29.12
C ASP A 143 -2.81 5.92 -29.63
N GLY A 144 -3.61 6.43 -28.70
CA GLY A 144 -4.92 7.05 -28.93
C GLY A 144 -6.09 6.06 -29.03
N GLY A 145 -5.82 4.75 -29.20
CA GLY A 145 -6.82 3.70 -29.31
C GLY A 145 -7.01 2.87 -28.04
N PRO A 146 -7.87 1.84 -28.08
CA PRO A 146 -8.09 0.93 -26.95
C PRO A 146 -6.81 0.19 -26.55
N ALA A 147 -6.49 0.18 -25.26
CA ALA A 147 -5.29 -0.45 -24.72
C ALA A 147 -5.20 -1.96 -25.01
N SER A 148 -6.33 -2.66 -25.05
CA SER A 148 -6.42 -4.08 -25.39
C SER A 148 -6.04 -4.41 -26.85
N LYS A 149 -6.01 -3.40 -27.73
CA LYS A 149 -5.60 -3.53 -29.14
C LYS A 149 -4.18 -3.05 -29.40
N ALA A 150 -3.53 -2.43 -28.42
CA ALA A 150 -2.17 -1.94 -28.54
C ALA A 150 -1.14 -3.07 -28.37
N GLN A 151 -0.01 -2.96 -29.06
CA GLN A 151 1.13 -3.83 -28.81
C GLN A 151 2.01 -3.24 -27.70
N LEU A 152 2.43 -4.12 -26.80
CA LEU A 152 3.43 -3.89 -25.76
C LEU A 152 4.59 -4.84 -26.02
N ASN A 153 5.78 -4.52 -25.49
CA ASN A 153 6.96 -5.36 -25.61
C ASN A 153 7.60 -5.59 -24.24
N TYR A 154 7.34 -6.78 -23.72
CA TYR A 154 7.86 -7.29 -22.44
C TYR A 154 7.65 -6.29 -21.28
N PRO A 155 6.39 -5.89 -20.98
CA PRO A 155 6.13 -4.88 -19.96
C PRO A 155 6.56 -5.39 -18.59
N LEU A 156 7.26 -4.57 -17.80
CA LEU A 156 7.81 -4.98 -16.51
C LEU A 156 7.10 -4.32 -15.32
N GLY A 157 7.04 -3.00 -15.29
CA GLY A 157 6.38 -2.22 -14.24
C GLY A 157 4.92 -1.91 -14.54
N VAL A 158 4.10 -1.84 -13.49
CA VAL A 158 2.74 -1.33 -13.52
C VAL A 158 2.46 -0.52 -12.25
N ALA A 159 1.76 0.61 -12.38
CA ALA A 159 1.29 1.43 -11.27
C ALA A 159 -0.10 1.98 -11.60
N VAL A 160 -0.93 2.22 -10.58
CA VAL A 160 -2.27 2.81 -10.75
C VAL A 160 -2.34 4.10 -9.93
N ASP A 161 -2.85 5.17 -10.53
CA ASP A 161 -3.05 6.44 -9.83
C ASP A 161 -4.42 6.52 -9.16
N SER A 162 -4.63 7.59 -8.38
CA SER A 162 -5.88 7.81 -7.62
C SER A 162 -7.13 7.97 -8.49
N SER A 163 -6.96 8.24 -9.79
CA SER A 163 -8.05 8.32 -10.78
C SER A 163 -8.39 6.97 -11.41
N GLY A 164 -7.60 5.93 -11.12
CA GLY A 164 -7.71 4.61 -11.74
C GLY A 164 -6.99 4.49 -13.09
N ALA A 165 -6.15 5.47 -13.46
CA ALA A 165 -5.34 5.34 -14.67
C ALA A 165 -4.10 4.48 -14.40
N LEU A 166 -3.76 3.65 -15.38
CA LEU A 166 -2.69 2.67 -15.29
C LEU A 166 -1.43 3.18 -16.01
N TYR A 167 -0.27 3.10 -15.37
CA TYR A 167 1.02 3.37 -16.00
C TYR A 167 1.76 2.04 -16.19
N ILE A 168 2.36 1.85 -17.35
CA ILE A 168 2.99 0.60 -17.76
C ILE A 168 4.39 0.91 -18.27
N SER A 169 5.41 0.29 -17.68
CA SER A 169 6.75 0.31 -18.27
C SER A 169 6.78 -0.65 -19.43
N ASP A 170 6.69 -0.11 -20.64
CA ASP A 170 6.83 -0.83 -21.90
C ASP A 170 8.32 -1.03 -22.16
N HIS A 171 8.91 -1.86 -21.30
CA HIS A 171 10.34 -1.94 -21.01
C HIS A 171 11.19 -2.12 -22.27
N SER A 172 10.87 -3.09 -23.12
CA SER A 172 11.67 -3.36 -24.33
C SER A 172 11.41 -2.35 -25.45
N ASN A 173 10.37 -1.54 -25.33
CA ASN A 173 10.13 -0.39 -26.19
C ASN A 173 10.72 0.91 -25.64
N ASN A 174 11.42 0.92 -24.50
CA ASN A 174 12.05 2.10 -23.88
C ASN A 174 11.08 3.28 -23.63
N ARG A 175 9.85 2.99 -23.20
CA ARG A 175 8.80 3.98 -22.96
C ARG A 175 7.98 3.64 -21.73
N VAL A 176 7.29 4.64 -21.19
CA VAL A 176 6.18 4.47 -20.25
C VAL A 176 4.88 4.82 -20.94
N ARG A 177 3.91 3.92 -20.85
CA ARG A 177 2.57 4.04 -21.44
C ARG A 177 1.56 4.31 -20.34
N LYS A 178 0.52 5.08 -20.63
CA LYS A 178 -0.62 5.32 -19.73
C LYS A 178 -1.88 4.75 -20.37
N VAL A 179 -2.68 4.03 -19.60
CA VAL A 179 -4.07 3.67 -19.93
C VAL A 179 -4.98 4.55 -19.10
N SER A 180 -5.75 5.42 -19.74
CA SER A 180 -6.75 6.24 -19.05
C SER A 180 -7.92 5.40 -18.55
N ALA A 181 -8.71 5.94 -17.62
CA ALA A 181 -9.89 5.26 -17.08
C ALA A 181 -10.92 4.87 -18.16
N ASP A 182 -10.95 5.57 -19.31
CA ASP A 182 -11.78 5.20 -20.47
C ASP A 182 -11.15 4.10 -21.36
N GLY A 183 -10.03 3.52 -20.96
CA GLY A 183 -9.38 2.38 -21.60
C GLY A 183 -8.50 2.73 -22.81
N LYS A 184 -8.19 4.01 -23.05
CA LYS A 184 -7.27 4.42 -24.14
C LYS A 184 -5.83 4.40 -23.68
N ILE A 185 -4.92 3.96 -24.56
CA ILE A 185 -3.48 3.97 -24.29
C ILE A 185 -2.79 5.16 -24.96
N SER A 186 -1.78 5.72 -24.30
CA SER A 186 -0.89 6.74 -24.86
C SER A 186 0.53 6.59 -24.30
N THR A 187 1.52 7.22 -24.94
CA THR A 187 2.87 7.36 -24.40
C THR A 187 2.96 8.59 -23.51
N VAL A 188 3.46 8.44 -22.27
CA VAL A 188 3.65 9.55 -21.32
C VAL A 188 5.12 9.88 -21.06
N ALA A 189 6.03 8.94 -21.31
CA ALA A 189 7.46 9.20 -21.25
C ALA A 189 8.24 8.29 -22.22
N GLY A 190 9.33 8.82 -22.79
CA GLY A 190 10.23 8.06 -23.64
C GLY A 190 9.91 8.16 -25.14
N THR A 191 10.96 8.30 -25.93
CA THR A 191 10.91 8.32 -27.41
C THR A 191 11.04 6.94 -28.03
N GLY A 192 11.30 5.91 -27.24
CA GLY A 192 11.54 4.53 -27.68
C GLY A 192 12.96 4.23 -28.16
N VAL A 193 13.80 5.26 -28.23
CA VAL A 193 15.25 5.13 -28.41
C VAL A 193 15.89 4.95 -27.04
N ALA A 194 16.61 3.85 -26.85
CA ALA A 194 17.37 3.60 -25.63
C ALA A 194 18.45 4.68 -25.44
N GLY A 195 18.45 5.35 -24.29
CA GLY A 195 19.44 6.38 -23.96
C GLY A 195 19.03 7.21 -22.75
N TYR A 196 19.80 8.26 -22.47
CA TYR A 196 19.53 9.23 -21.40
C TYR A 196 19.65 10.66 -21.96
N LYS A 197 18.50 11.32 -22.17
CA LYS A 197 18.38 12.71 -22.63
C LYS A 197 17.04 13.31 -22.20
N GLY A 198 16.93 14.64 -22.25
CA GLY A 198 15.66 15.36 -22.16
C GLY A 198 15.21 15.73 -20.74
N ASP A 199 16.11 15.72 -19.76
CA ASP A 199 15.82 16.34 -18.46
C ASP A 199 15.44 17.82 -18.66
N ASP A 200 14.54 18.30 -17.80
CA ASP A 200 13.92 19.62 -17.80
C ASP A 200 13.05 19.93 -19.05
N GLY A 201 12.79 18.92 -19.88
CA GLY A 201 11.91 19.01 -21.04
C GLY A 201 10.68 18.08 -20.96
N PRO A 202 9.87 18.03 -22.02
CA PRO A 202 8.70 17.15 -22.08
C PRO A 202 9.12 15.67 -21.98
N ALA A 203 8.48 14.92 -21.07
CA ALA A 203 8.78 13.52 -20.82
C ALA A 203 8.64 12.63 -22.06
N VAL A 204 7.68 12.92 -22.93
CA VAL A 204 7.46 12.21 -24.21
C VAL A 204 8.61 12.38 -25.21
N SER A 205 9.43 13.42 -25.05
CA SER A 205 10.60 13.70 -25.89
C SER A 205 11.91 13.18 -25.28
N ALA A 206 11.87 12.68 -24.04
CA ALA A 206 13.06 12.18 -23.36
C ALA A 206 13.48 10.78 -23.84
N GLN A 207 14.73 10.43 -23.61
CA GLN A 207 15.21 9.07 -23.78
C GLN A 207 15.23 8.36 -22.42
N LEU A 208 14.68 7.15 -22.42
CA LEU A 208 14.75 6.19 -21.33
C LEU A 208 15.51 4.97 -21.85
N ASN A 209 16.06 4.16 -20.95
CA ASN A 209 16.72 2.91 -21.30
C ASN A 209 16.15 1.81 -20.42
N ARG A 210 15.23 1.03 -20.99
CA ARG A 210 14.56 -0.09 -20.30
C ARG A 210 13.98 0.32 -18.93
N PRO A 211 12.90 1.12 -18.88
CA PRO A 211 12.25 1.44 -17.62
C PRO A 211 11.73 0.15 -16.93
N TYR A 212 11.91 0.06 -15.61
CA TYR A 212 11.49 -1.09 -14.79
C TYR A 212 10.24 -0.77 -13.96
N ALA A 213 10.36 -0.56 -12.65
CA ALA A 213 9.24 -0.19 -11.80
C ALA A 213 8.79 1.26 -12.01
N LEU A 214 7.54 1.49 -11.66
CA LEU A 214 6.87 2.79 -11.66
C LEU A 214 6.24 2.99 -10.28
N ALA A 215 6.22 4.22 -9.81
CA ALA A 215 5.42 4.64 -8.66
C ALA A 215 4.74 5.96 -8.97
N VAL A 216 3.52 6.15 -8.48
CA VAL A 216 2.79 7.42 -8.58
C VAL A 216 2.46 7.87 -7.17
N ASP A 217 2.76 9.12 -6.84
CA ASP A 217 2.39 9.70 -5.54
C ASP A 217 0.98 10.33 -5.57
N ASP A 218 0.51 10.76 -4.40
CA ASP A 218 -0.79 11.45 -4.24
C ASP A 218 -0.91 12.77 -5.03
N ALA A 219 0.20 13.30 -5.55
CA ALA A 219 0.25 14.51 -6.36
C ALA A 219 0.32 14.19 -7.87
N ASP A 220 0.03 12.95 -8.25
CA ASP A 220 0.10 12.41 -9.61
C ASP A 220 1.51 12.53 -10.24
N ILE A 221 2.55 12.54 -9.41
CA ILE A 221 3.94 12.54 -9.87
C ILE A 221 4.37 11.11 -10.13
N LEU A 222 4.83 10.86 -11.35
CA LEU A 222 5.30 9.54 -11.77
C LEU A 222 6.82 9.43 -11.56
N TYR A 223 7.25 8.42 -10.81
CA TYR A 223 8.63 8.02 -10.64
C TYR A 223 8.92 6.79 -11.51
N ILE A 224 10.06 6.81 -12.19
CA ILE A 224 10.47 5.80 -13.16
C ILE A 224 11.87 5.33 -12.80
N THR A 225 12.06 4.05 -12.51
CA THR A 225 13.41 3.48 -12.46
C THR A 225 13.93 3.29 -13.88
N ASP A 226 14.79 4.20 -14.30
CA ASP A 226 15.49 4.19 -15.59
C ASP A 226 16.75 3.31 -15.43
N GLY A 227 16.52 2.02 -15.18
CA GLY A 227 17.47 1.12 -14.52
C GLY A 227 18.79 0.97 -15.27
N ASN A 228 18.73 0.85 -16.60
CA ASN A 228 19.94 0.75 -17.43
C ASN A 228 20.70 2.07 -17.57
N ASN A 229 20.10 3.19 -17.16
CA ASN A 229 20.77 4.49 -16.99
C ASN A 229 21.15 4.77 -15.52
N HIS A 230 21.01 3.78 -14.62
CA HIS A 230 21.44 3.82 -13.22
C HIS A 230 20.91 5.00 -12.41
N ARG A 231 19.63 5.31 -12.61
CA ARG A 231 18.97 6.47 -12.00
C ARG A 231 17.46 6.28 -11.84
N VAL A 232 16.86 7.16 -11.05
CA VAL A 232 15.40 7.32 -10.96
C VAL A 232 15.04 8.68 -11.55
N ARG A 233 14.08 8.67 -12.48
CA ARG A 233 13.52 9.85 -13.13
C ARG A 233 12.14 10.16 -12.54
N LYS A 234 11.75 11.42 -12.54
CA LYS A 234 10.44 11.91 -12.13
C LYS A 234 9.79 12.64 -13.30
N VAL A 235 8.51 12.38 -13.55
CA VAL A 235 7.65 13.17 -14.44
C VAL A 235 6.68 13.95 -13.57
N ALA A 236 6.76 15.28 -13.62
CA ALA A 236 5.86 16.17 -12.92
C ALA A 236 4.49 16.21 -13.60
N SER A 237 3.49 16.77 -12.89
CA SER A 237 2.10 16.84 -13.36
C SER A 237 1.93 17.67 -14.64
N ASP A 238 2.89 18.57 -14.95
CA ASP A 238 2.95 19.34 -16.19
C ASP A 238 3.58 18.57 -17.37
N GLY A 239 4.02 17.33 -17.14
CA GLY A 239 4.68 16.48 -18.13
C GLY A 239 6.19 16.71 -18.27
N THR A 240 6.81 17.53 -17.42
CA THR A 240 8.27 17.74 -17.43
C THR A 240 8.99 16.57 -16.74
N ILE A 241 10.06 16.04 -17.35
CA ILE A 241 10.88 14.98 -16.75
C ILE A 241 12.19 15.51 -16.17
N SER A 242 12.64 14.97 -15.03
CA SER A 242 13.95 15.27 -14.45
C SER A 242 14.55 14.06 -13.73
N THR A 243 15.87 14.07 -13.50
CA THR A 243 16.55 13.07 -12.65
C THR A 243 16.44 13.47 -11.18
N VAL A 244 15.92 12.57 -10.34
CA VAL A 244 15.80 12.80 -8.89
C VAL A 244 16.81 12.01 -8.07
N VAL A 245 17.30 10.87 -8.57
CA VAL A 245 18.30 10.03 -7.88
C VAL A 245 19.26 9.42 -8.88
N GLY A 246 20.56 9.42 -8.54
CA GLY A 246 21.60 8.74 -9.30
C GLY A 246 22.26 9.61 -10.37
N LYS A 247 23.59 9.58 -10.45
CA LYS A 247 24.40 10.31 -11.45
C LYS A 247 24.59 9.56 -12.77
N GLY A 248 24.02 8.36 -12.89
CA GLY A 248 24.08 7.51 -14.08
C GLY A 248 25.36 6.68 -14.27
N THR A 249 26.26 6.66 -13.29
CA THR A 249 27.38 5.71 -13.25
C THR A 249 27.02 4.56 -12.33
N ALA A 250 27.13 3.31 -12.83
CA ALA A 250 26.97 2.13 -12.01
C ALA A 250 27.95 2.13 -10.82
N GLY A 251 27.46 1.82 -9.63
CA GLY A 251 28.27 1.69 -8.43
C GLY A 251 27.47 2.01 -7.18
N PHE A 252 28.16 2.19 -6.05
CA PHE A 252 27.56 2.58 -4.78
C PHE A 252 28.36 3.72 -4.16
N SER A 253 27.70 4.85 -3.91
CA SER A 253 28.22 5.98 -3.14
C SER A 253 27.09 6.96 -2.79
N GLY A 254 27.41 8.01 -2.04
CA GLY A 254 26.53 9.18 -1.85
C GLY A 254 25.69 9.19 -0.58
N ASP A 255 25.81 8.19 0.30
CA ASP A 255 25.09 8.20 1.59
C ASP A 255 25.41 9.46 2.40
N GLY A 256 24.37 10.12 2.92
CA GLY A 256 24.45 11.40 3.63
C GLY A 256 24.55 12.64 2.73
N GLY A 257 24.55 12.47 1.41
CA GLY A 257 24.66 13.55 0.43
C GLY A 257 23.44 13.69 -0.49
N PRO A 258 23.52 14.58 -1.50
CA PRO A 258 22.46 14.77 -2.48
C PRO A 258 22.20 13.51 -3.32
N ALA A 259 20.94 13.11 -3.42
CA ALA A 259 20.51 11.91 -4.13
C ALA A 259 20.90 11.91 -5.61
N THR A 260 20.92 13.07 -6.26
CA THR A 260 21.34 13.24 -7.67
C THR A 260 22.84 12.98 -7.89
N SER A 261 23.65 13.05 -6.84
CA SER A 261 25.11 12.80 -6.90
C SER A 261 25.49 11.35 -6.58
N ALA A 262 24.57 10.54 -6.07
CA ALA A 262 24.83 9.17 -5.69
C ALA A 262 25.07 8.24 -6.89
N GLN A 263 25.76 7.13 -6.65
CA GLN A 263 25.79 6.01 -7.58
C GLN A 263 24.76 4.97 -7.15
N LEU A 264 23.97 4.53 -8.12
CA LEU A 264 23.11 3.35 -8.05
C LEU A 264 23.64 2.33 -9.05
N ASN A 265 23.32 1.06 -8.88
CA ASN A 265 23.66 0.00 -9.81
C ASN A 265 22.40 -0.77 -10.18
N LEU A 266 21.87 -0.44 -11.36
CA LEU A 266 20.66 -1.03 -11.92
C LEU A 266 19.47 -0.91 -10.95
N PRO A 267 19.00 0.28 -10.56
CA PRO A 267 17.85 0.40 -9.67
C PRO A 267 16.60 -0.15 -10.35
N LEU A 268 15.86 -1.06 -9.69
CA LEU A 268 14.74 -1.78 -10.33
C LEU A 268 13.38 -1.57 -9.68
N GLY A 269 13.33 -1.40 -8.36
CA GLY A 269 12.10 -1.09 -7.60
C GLY A 269 12.11 0.35 -7.10
N VAL A 270 10.94 1.00 -7.09
CA VAL A 270 10.74 2.32 -6.50
C VAL A 270 9.35 2.40 -5.86
N VAL A 271 9.25 3.03 -4.69
CA VAL A 271 7.99 3.37 -4.04
C VAL A 271 8.15 4.67 -3.26
N VAL A 272 7.06 5.40 -3.05
CA VAL A 272 7.01 6.65 -2.30
C VAL A 272 6.06 6.49 -1.12
N ASP A 273 6.47 6.90 0.06
CA ASP A 273 5.58 6.90 1.23
C ASP A 273 4.77 8.20 1.35
N SER A 274 3.88 8.22 2.35
CA SER A 274 3.02 9.38 2.61
C SER A 274 3.73 10.66 3.02
N ALA A 275 5.00 10.57 3.42
CA ALA A 275 5.85 11.71 3.73
C ALA A 275 6.62 12.22 2.50
N GLY A 276 6.52 11.52 1.35
CA GLY A 276 7.28 11.82 0.15
C GLY A 276 8.70 11.22 0.15
N THR A 277 9.00 10.29 1.06
CA THR A 277 10.27 9.56 1.06
C THR A 277 10.23 8.52 -0.05
N LEU A 278 11.26 8.50 -0.89
CA LEU A 278 11.43 7.49 -1.93
C LEU A 278 12.26 6.32 -1.38
N TYR A 279 11.81 5.10 -1.64
CA TYR A 279 12.58 3.88 -1.39
C TYR A 279 12.92 3.22 -2.72
N ILE A 280 14.17 2.82 -2.88
CA ILE A 280 14.72 2.34 -4.15
C ILE A 280 15.47 1.05 -3.93
N SER A 281 15.12 0.01 -4.68
CA SER A 281 15.89 -1.23 -4.71
C SER A 281 17.11 -1.03 -5.60
N ASP A 282 18.27 -0.88 -4.98
CA ASP A 282 19.57 -0.77 -5.62
C ASP A 282 20.10 -2.18 -5.91
N TYR A 283 19.45 -2.80 -6.91
CA TYR A 283 19.39 -4.25 -7.15
C TYR A 283 20.77 -4.92 -7.17
N ASN A 284 21.70 -4.44 -8.00
CA ASN A 284 23.05 -5.03 -8.10
C ASN A 284 23.97 -4.66 -6.93
N ASN A 285 23.59 -3.65 -6.14
CA ASN A 285 24.30 -3.32 -4.91
C ASN A 285 23.75 -4.09 -3.70
N HIS A 286 22.70 -4.91 -3.86
CA HIS A 286 22.08 -5.71 -2.79
C HIS A 286 21.60 -4.89 -1.59
N ARG A 287 21.01 -3.72 -1.87
CA ARG A 287 20.56 -2.76 -0.86
C ARG A 287 19.22 -2.13 -1.22
N VAL A 288 18.54 -1.61 -0.21
CA VAL A 288 17.46 -0.65 -0.38
C VAL A 288 17.95 0.71 0.09
N ARG A 289 17.82 1.72 -0.78
CA ARG A 289 18.18 3.12 -0.52
C ARG A 289 16.92 3.90 -0.19
N LYS A 290 17.03 4.89 0.71
CA LYS A 290 15.97 5.86 0.99
C LYS A 290 16.41 7.25 0.56
N VAL A 291 15.50 8.04 0.03
CA VAL A 291 15.70 9.46 -0.31
C VAL A 291 14.62 10.28 0.36
N THR A 292 15.03 11.18 1.25
CA THR A 292 14.13 12.08 1.97
C THR A 292 13.62 13.20 1.06
N PRO A 293 12.52 13.89 1.41
CA PRO A 293 11.95 14.97 0.59
C PRO A 293 12.90 16.15 0.33
N ASP A 294 13.88 16.38 1.20
CA ASP A 294 14.96 17.37 1.02
C ASP A 294 16.09 16.89 0.08
N GLY A 295 15.96 15.68 -0.48
CA GLY A 295 16.85 15.15 -1.50
C GLY A 295 18.11 14.49 -0.97
N GLN A 296 18.17 14.10 0.30
CA GLN A 296 19.30 13.34 0.86
C GLN A 296 19.09 11.84 0.69
N ILE A 297 20.13 11.13 0.28
CA ILE A 297 20.10 9.67 0.14
C ILE A 297 20.85 8.97 1.27
N ALA A 298 20.34 7.83 1.71
CA ALA A 298 21.03 6.93 2.63
C ALA A 298 20.70 5.47 2.34
N THR A 299 21.54 4.54 2.81
CA THR A 299 21.18 3.12 2.88
C THR A 299 20.16 2.89 4.00
N LEU A 300 19.01 2.31 3.66
CA LEU A 300 18.03 1.86 4.66
C LEU A 300 18.28 0.42 5.07
N ALA A 301 18.54 -0.45 4.09
CA ALA A 301 18.71 -1.88 4.33
C ALA A 301 19.74 -2.52 3.41
N GLY A 302 20.40 -3.56 3.93
CA GLY A 302 21.42 -4.31 3.20
C GLY A 302 22.83 -3.78 3.42
N LYS A 303 23.76 -4.67 3.76
CA LYS A 303 25.19 -4.36 3.88
C LYS A 303 25.95 -4.42 2.55
N GLY A 304 25.26 -4.73 1.45
CA GLY A 304 25.79 -4.78 0.07
C GLY A 304 26.57 -6.03 -0.30
N THR A 305 26.53 -7.05 0.55
CA THR A 305 26.98 -8.41 0.21
C THR A 305 25.75 -9.27 -0.03
N ALA A 306 25.67 -9.90 -1.20
CA ALA A 306 24.62 -10.86 -1.52
C ALA A 306 24.54 -11.96 -0.44
N GLY A 307 23.32 -12.32 -0.05
CA GLY A 307 23.05 -13.40 0.88
C GLY A 307 21.81 -13.13 1.70
N PHE A 308 21.52 -14.01 2.66
CA PHE A 308 20.41 -13.88 3.60
C PHE A 308 20.95 -13.82 5.04
N GLY A 309 20.44 -12.90 5.84
CA GLY A 309 20.78 -12.78 7.26
C GLY A 309 20.32 -11.45 7.87
N GLY A 310 20.43 -11.36 9.19
CA GLY A 310 20.12 -10.14 9.95
C GLY A 310 18.63 -9.89 10.20
N ASP A 311 17.76 -10.90 10.05
CA ASP A 311 16.41 -10.84 10.62
C ASP A 311 16.51 -10.58 12.14
N ASP A 312 15.51 -9.89 12.70
CA ASP A 312 15.43 -9.37 14.06
C ASP A 312 16.50 -8.33 14.44
N GLY A 313 17.40 -8.01 13.50
CA GLY A 313 18.50 -7.07 13.66
C GLY A 313 18.29 -5.76 12.89
N PRO A 314 19.27 -4.83 12.97
CA PRO A 314 19.24 -3.59 12.21
C PRO A 314 19.21 -3.84 10.70
N ALA A 315 18.27 -3.22 9.99
CA ALA A 315 18.05 -3.39 8.57
C ALA A 315 19.30 -3.08 7.73
N ALA A 316 20.06 -2.05 8.10
CA ALA A 316 21.31 -1.66 7.43
C ALA A 316 22.42 -2.73 7.52
N ALA A 317 22.38 -3.60 8.54
CA ALA A 317 23.35 -4.69 8.73
C ALA A 317 22.93 -6.01 8.06
N ALA A 318 21.67 -6.12 7.63
CA ALA A 318 21.15 -7.34 7.02
C ALA A 318 21.80 -7.66 5.67
N GLN A 319 21.67 -8.90 5.22
CA GLN A 319 22.00 -9.29 3.86
C GLN A 319 20.73 -9.44 3.04
N LEU A 320 20.71 -8.78 1.89
CA LEU A 320 19.70 -8.93 0.85
C LEU A 320 20.37 -9.57 -0.36
N ASN A 321 19.60 -10.19 -1.24
CA ASN A 321 20.11 -10.80 -2.45
C ASN A 321 19.25 -10.39 -3.65
N TYR A 322 19.72 -9.32 -4.31
CA TYR A 322 19.05 -8.68 -5.44
C TYR A 322 17.63 -8.22 -5.12
N PRO A 323 17.44 -7.31 -4.12
CA PRO A 323 16.10 -6.85 -3.77
C PRO A 323 15.39 -6.24 -4.99
N PHE A 324 14.11 -6.55 -5.16
CA PHE A 324 13.33 -6.15 -6.34
C PHE A 324 12.16 -5.23 -5.96
N GLY A 325 10.94 -5.77 -5.87
CA GLY A 325 9.73 -5.00 -5.62
C GLY A 325 9.73 -4.44 -4.21
N LEU A 326 9.19 -3.24 -4.10
CA LEU A 326 9.03 -2.49 -2.86
C LEU A 326 7.59 -2.05 -2.74
N ALA A 327 7.04 -2.11 -1.53
CA ALA A 327 5.73 -1.55 -1.25
C ALA A 327 5.69 -0.97 0.16
N VAL A 328 4.92 0.09 0.36
CA VAL A 328 4.72 0.72 1.67
C VAL A 328 3.26 0.66 2.05
N ASP A 329 2.98 0.36 3.32
CA ASP A 329 1.61 0.36 3.84
C ASP A 329 1.18 1.74 4.39
N CYS A 330 -0.04 1.80 4.91
CA CYS A 330 -0.62 3.02 5.47
C CYS A 330 -0.02 3.47 6.82
N VAL A 331 0.98 2.77 7.34
CA VAL A 331 1.80 3.19 8.49
C VAL A 331 3.29 3.35 8.13
N ASP A 332 3.61 3.31 6.84
CA ASP A 332 4.96 3.41 6.28
C ASP A 332 5.88 2.21 6.64
N THR A 333 5.30 1.02 6.87
CA THR A 333 6.08 -0.23 6.86
C THR A 333 6.51 -0.52 5.43
N LEU A 334 7.80 -0.74 5.22
CA LEU A 334 8.34 -1.09 3.90
C LEU A 334 8.43 -2.62 3.75
N TYR A 335 7.88 -3.15 2.67
CA TYR A 335 8.02 -4.54 2.24
C TYR A 335 9.00 -4.64 1.07
N ILE A 336 9.81 -5.69 1.07
CA ILE A 336 10.92 -5.92 0.14
C ILE A 336 10.81 -7.34 -0.40
N ALA A 337 10.73 -7.49 -1.72
CA ALA A 337 10.95 -8.77 -2.38
C ALA A 337 12.46 -9.06 -2.38
N ASP A 338 12.90 -9.91 -1.46
CA ASP A 338 14.28 -10.36 -1.37
C ASP A 338 14.51 -11.50 -2.38
N HIS A 339 14.59 -11.09 -3.65
CA HIS A 339 14.34 -11.89 -4.84
C HIS A 339 15.05 -13.23 -4.85
N LEU A 340 16.39 -13.26 -4.80
CA LEU A 340 17.12 -14.53 -4.85
C LEU A 340 17.18 -15.27 -3.51
N ASN A 341 16.74 -14.63 -2.43
CA ASN A 341 16.56 -15.29 -1.14
C ASN A 341 15.18 -15.93 -1.01
N ASN A 342 14.32 -15.90 -2.04
CA ASN A 342 12.98 -16.50 -2.05
C ASN A 342 12.12 -16.07 -0.84
N ARG A 343 12.20 -14.79 -0.48
CA ARG A 343 11.55 -14.22 0.71
C ARG A 343 10.93 -12.87 0.41
N ILE A 344 9.92 -12.53 1.20
CA ILE A 344 9.46 -11.16 1.38
C ILE A 344 9.83 -10.75 2.80
N ARG A 345 10.50 -9.61 2.93
CA ARG A 345 10.95 -9.06 4.22
C ARG A 345 10.30 -7.71 4.45
N LYS A 346 10.03 -7.36 5.70
CA LYS A 346 9.50 -6.04 6.08
C LYS A 346 10.47 -5.29 6.96
N ILE A 347 10.39 -3.97 6.89
CA ILE A 347 11.02 -3.03 7.81
C ILE A 347 9.91 -2.22 8.43
N ALA A 348 9.74 -2.36 9.75
CA ALA A 348 8.73 -1.60 10.48
C ALA A 348 9.03 -0.10 10.37
N SER A 349 7.96 0.69 10.28
CA SER A 349 8.07 2.14 10.31
C SER A 349 8.77 2.60 11.59
N GLN A 350 9.73 3.52 11.49
CA GLN A 350 10.35 4.14 12.68
C GLN A 350 9.30 4.88 13.53
N ARG A 351 8.19 5.32 12.91
CA ARG A 351 7.05 5.92 13.63
C ARG A 351 6.35 4.93 14.56
N MET A 352 6.56 3.63 14.36
CA MET A 352 6.04 2.53 15.19
C MET A 352 7.11 1.93 16.10
N ALA A 353 8.32 2.49 16.15
CA ALA A 353 9.39 1.98 17.01
C ALA A 353 9.01 2.11 18.49
N GLY A 354 9.14 1.01 19.24
CA GLY A 354 8.78 0.94 20.67
C GLY A 354 7.32 0.54 20.94
N LEU A 355 6.51 0.31 19.91
CA LEU A 355 5.14 -0.19 20.07
C LEU A 355 5.11 -1.73 20.07
N PRO A 356 4.19 -2.38 20.80
CA PRO A 356 4.10 -3.84 20.83
C PRO A 356 3.83 -4.43 19.45
N GLU A 357 4.55 -5.48 19.07
CA GLU A 357 4.29 -6.24 17.83
C GLU A 357 3.03 -7.13 17.93
N SER A 358 2.50 -7.35 19.14
CA SER A 358 1.42 -8.30 19.41
C SER A 358 0.02 -7.66 19.36
N GLY A 359 -0.79 -8.11 18.41
CA GLY A 359 -2.26 -8.12 18.49
C GLY A 359 -2.94 -6.80 18.17
N THR A 360 -3.42 -6.67 16.94
CA THR A 360 -4.42 -5.68 16.51
C THR A 360 -3.95 -4.23 16.57
N VAL A 361 -2.93 -3.90 15.77
CA VAL A 361 -2.80 -2.52 15.27
C VAL A 361 -3.86 -2.32 14.19
N VAL A 362 -4.99 -1.70 14.53
CA VAL A 362 -5.89 -1.17 13.51
C VAL A 362 -5.36 0.22 13.13
N SER A 363 -4.71 0.30 11.98
CA SER A 363 -4.46 1.57 11.31
C SER A 363 -5.54 1.80 10.27
N TRP A 364 -6.22 2.95 10.35
CA TRP A 364 -7.05 3.41 9.25
C TRP A 364 -6.53 4.73 8.74
N ALA A 365 -6.44 4.81 7.41
CA ALA A 365 -6.08 6.01 6.69
C ALA A 365 -7.28 6.46 5.86
N ASN A 366 -7.58 7.75 5.92
CA ASN A 366 -8.47 8.33 4.94
C ASN A 366 -7.68 8.58 3.65
N VAL A 367 -8.06 7.88 2.59
CA VAL A 367 -7.39 7.86 1.27
C VAL A 367 -7.30 9.25 0.62
N ARG A 368 -8.10 10.24 1.07
CA ARG A 368 -8.09 11.62 0.54
C ARG A 368 -7.48 12.66 1.49
N SER A 369 -7.50 12.44 2.81
CA SER A 369 -7.16 13.49 3.78
C SER A 369 -5.82 13.28 4.49
N ARG A 370 -5.10 12.19 4.21
CA ARG A 370 -3.85 11.79 4.90
C ARG A 370 -4.00 11.67 6.43
N LEU A 371 -5.24 11.63 6.93
CA LEU A 371 -5.52 11.41 8.36
C LEU A 371 -5.23 9.94 8.67
N ARG A 372 -4.33 9.72 9.63
CA ARG A 372 -3.97 8.38 10.14
C ARG A 372 -4.26 8.34 11.63
N MET A 373 -4.92 7.28 12.09
CA MET A 373 -5.14 7.01 13.50
C MET A 373 -4.64 5.61 13.82
N GLY A 374 -4.05 5.44 15.00
CA GLY A 374 -3.59 4.15 15.51
C GLY A 374 -3.83 4.05 17.02
N VAL A 375 -4.02 2.83 17.49
CA VAL A 375 -4.15 2.50 18.92
C VAL A 375 -2.80 1.96 19.40
N LEU A 376 -2.24 2.57 20.44
CA LEU A 376 -0.86 2.35 20.86
C LEU A 376 -0.68 1.23 21.89
N ARG A 377 -1.74 0.93 22.67
CA ARG A 377 -1.83 -0.19 23.63
C ARG A 377 -3.25 -0.30 24.18
N GLU A 378 -3.68 -1.50 24.54
CA GLU A 378 -4.64 -1.66 25.64
C GLU A 378 -3.90 -1.35 26.95
N SER A 379 -4.35 -0.32 27.66
CA SER A 379 -3.92 -0.07 29.03
C SER A 379 -4.84 -0.83 29.98
N THR A 380 -4.28 -1.65 30.86
CA THR A 380 -5.05 -2.38 31.86
C THR A 380 -5.33 -1.56 33.12
N LYS A 381 -4.98 -0.25 33.16
CA LYS A 381 -5.26 0.60 34.32
C LYS A 381 -5.71 2.03 34.06
N ASP A 382 -5.51 2.60 32.89
CA ASP A 382 -6.00 3.93 32.52
C ASP A 382 -6.09 4.00 31.00
N GLY A 383 -7.30 4.14 30.44
CA GLY A 383 -7.62 3.95 29.01
C GLY A 383 -6.64 4.52 27.96
N ALA A 384 -6.81 4.08 26.71
CA ALA A 384 -5.90 4.37 25.60
C ALA A 384 -5.62 5.88 25.39
N GLU A 385 -4.34 6.27 25.43
CA GLU A 385 -3.89 7.59 24.97
C GLU A 385 -3.75 7.61 23.44
N ILE A 386 -4.37 8.60 22.79
CA ILE A 386 -4.29 8.85 21.35
C ILE A 386 -3.28 9.97 21.12
N HIS A 387 -2.15 9.66 20.50
CA HIS A 387 -1.16 10.66 20.09
C HIS A 387 -1.27 10.97 18.60
N GLN A 388 -1.34 12.26 18.27
CA GLN A 388 -1.34 12.77 16.91
C GLN A 388 0.09 13.17 16.50
N SER A 389 0.55 12.69 15.35
CA SER A 389 1.78 13.14 14.70
C SER A 389 1.42 13.88 13.41
N LEU A 390 1.90 15.12 13.24
CA LEU A 390 1.69 15.95 12.06
C LEU A 390 3.04 16.38 11.48
N SER A 391 3.17 16.38 10.15
CA SER A 391 4.37 16.84 9.44
C SER A 391 4.51 18.37 9.35
N SER A 392 3.52 19.13 9.83
CA SER A 392 3.61 20.58 10.03
C SER A 392 2.63 20.99 11.14
N PRO A 393 2.97 21.94 12.04
CA PRO A 393 2.08 22.33 13.12
C PRO A 393 0.82 22.96 12.55
N ARG A 394 -0.29 22.23 12.53
CA ARG A 394 -1.62 22.83 12.39
C ARG A 394 -2.18 22.96 13.79
N ALA A 395 -2.09 24.17 14.36
CA ALA A 395 -2.57 24.48 15.71
C ALA A 395 -4.09 24.29 15.92
N HIS A 396 -4.81 23.69 14.97
CA HIS A 396 -6.27 23.83 14.83
C HIS A 396 -7.09 22.57 15.16
N GLN A 397 -6.48 21.45 15.51
CA GLN A 397 -7.22 20.28 16.01
C GLN A 397 -6.50 19.68 17.21
N GLN A 398 -6.92 20.10 18.40
CA GLN A 398 -6.51 19.49 19.65
C GLN A 398 -7.70 18.66 20.14
N TRP A 399 -7.46 17.37 20.41
CA TRP A 399 -8.46 16.48 20.98
C TRP A 399 -8.00 16.11 22.38
N ARG A 400 -8.92 16.08 23.34
CA ARG A 400 -8.61 15.58 24.68
C ARG A 400 -9.61 14.52 25.09
N LEU A 401 -9.10 13.50 25.76
CA LEU A 401 -9.87 12.54 26.51
C LEU A 401 -9.94 13.05 27.95
N ILE A 402 -11.16 13.23 28.47
CA ILE A 402 -11.38 13.75 29.83
C ILE A 402 -12.12 12.66 30.60
N ALA A 403 -11.62 12.27 31.76
CA ALA A 403 -12.41 11.51 32.73
C ALA A 403 -13.47 12.45 33.30
N THR A 404 -14.75 12.17 33.03
CA THR A 404 -15.86 13.06 33.41
C THR A 404 -16.60 12.58 34.65
N GLY A 405 -16.29 11.39 35.14
CA GLY A 405 -16.85 10.83 36.37
C GLY A 405 -16.66 9.32 36.45
N GLN A 406 -17.29 8.72 37.45
CA GLN A 406 -17.41 7.27 37.60
C GLN A 406 -18.87 6.91 37.85
N ASP A 407 -19.31 5.81 37.25
CA ASP A 407 -20.61 5.21 37.54
C ASP A 407 -20.43 3.70 37.65
N GLY A 408 -20.96 3.10 38.71
CA GLY A 408 -20.86 1.65 38.95
C GLY A 408 -19.44 1.06 39.05
N GLY A 409 -18.40 1.88 39.20
CA GLY A 409 -16.99 1.44 39.23
C GLY A 409 -16.26 1.58 37.88
N ASP A 410 -16.97 1.94 36.83
CA ASP A 410 -16.41 2.22 35.51
C ASP A 410 -16.15 3.72 35.34
N ILE A 411 -15.03 4.09 34.71
CA ILE A 411 -14.67 5.48 34.44
C ILE A 411 -15.36 5.94 33.16
N LEU A 412 -16.09 7.05 33.27
CA LEU A 412 -16.74 7.71 32.13
C LEU A 412 -15.73 8.63 31.44
N TYR A 413 -15.62 8.52 30.12
CA TYR A 413 -14.71 9.33 29.32
C TYR A 413 -15.44 10.14 28.25
N ARG A 414 -15.02 11.40 28.09
CA ARG A 414 -15.45 12.30 27.02
C ARG A 414 -14.30 12.53 26.07
N ILE A 415 -14.57 12.45 24.77
CA ILE A 415 -13.65 12.89 23.72
C ILE A 415 -14.13 14.25 23.20
N GLU A 416 -13.29 15.26 23.36
CA GLU A 416 -13.63 16.63 23.01
C GLU A 416 -12.67 17.17 21.95
N ASN A 417 -13.22 17.77 20.90
CA ASN A 417 -12.44 18.62 20.02
C ASN A 417 -12.37 20.04 20.59
N LEU A 418 -11.17 20.46 21.02
CA LEU A 418 -10.94 21.70 21.76
C LEU A 418 -11.15 22.99 20.95
N ARG A 419 -11.43 22.93 19.63
CA ARG A 419 -11.77 24.13 18.83
C ARG A 419 -13.12 24.09 18.13
N SER A 420 -13.59 22.92 17.67
CA SER A 420 -14.87 22.82 16.95
C SER A 420 -16.07 22.63 17.87
N GLY A 421 -15.84 22.42 19.18
CA GLY A 421 -16.92 22.18 20.15
C GLY A 421 -17.72 20.89 19.88
N LYS A 422 -17.27 20.04 18.95
CA LYS A 422 -17.91 18.76 18.67
C LYS A 422 -17.66 17.82 19.84
N VAL A 423 -18.75 17.38 20.45
CA VAL A 423 -18.79 16.45 21.56
C VAL A 423 -19.46 15.17 21.07
N LEU A 424 -18.76 14.05 21.22
CA LEU A 424 -19.35 12.72 21.07
C LEU A 424 -19.51 12.16 22.48
N GLU A 425 -20.76 11.90 22.85
CA GLU A 425 -21.13 11.31 24.13
C GLU A 425 -21.62 9.89 23.88
N VAL A 426 -21.12 8.94 24.66
CA VAL A 426 -21.65 7.59 24.74
C VAL A 426 -22.21 7.44 26.14
N VAL A 427 -23.52 7.19 26.25
CA VAL A 427 -24.21 7.05 27.53
C VAL A 427 -24.90 5.69 27.59
N GLY A 428 -24.68 4.98 28.70
CA GLY A 428 -25.59 3.98 29.28
C GLY A 428 -26.05 2.83 28.38
N GLY A 429 -25.31 1.72 28.41
CA GLY A 429 -25.87 0.42 28.08
C GLY A 429 -26.72 -0.09 29.24
N GLY A 430 -28.00 -0.34 28.98
CA GLY A 430 -28.87 -1.14 29.86
C GLY A 430 -30.00 -0.38 30.55
N THR A 431 -31.14 -0.20 29.88
CA THR A 431 -32.53 -0.36 30.41
C THR A 431 -33.55 -0.34 29.26
N ALA A 432 -34.79 -0.78 29.53
CA ALA A 432 -35.84 -1.15 28.56
C ALA A 432 -36.42 0.01 27.70
N ASP A 433 -36.11 1.26 28.00
CA ASP A 433 -36.37 2.41 27.13
C ASP A 433 -35.05 3.13 26.86
N GLY A 434 -34.73 3.28 25.57
CA GLY A 434 -33.37 3.32 25.07
C GLY A 434 -32.54 4.58 25.39
N ALA A 435 -31.22 4.41 25.31
CA ALA A 435 -30.28 5.52 25.13
C ALA A 435 -30.27 5.95 23.66
N VAL A 436 -30.33 7.26 23.43
CA VAL A 436 -30.48 7.87 22.11
C VAL A 436 -29.14 8.44 21.65
N VAL A 437 -28.69 8.08 20.44
CA VAL A 437 -27.66 8.86 19.74
C VAL A 437 -28.37 9.96 18.95
N VAL A 438 -28.29 11.19 19.45
CA VAL A 438 -28.84 12.36 18.74
C VAL A 438 -27.69 13.20 18.21
N GLN A 439 -27.69 13.45 16.90
CA GLN A 439 -27.00 14.62 16.36
C GLN A 439 -27.82 15.85 16.75
N ARG A 440 -27.39 16.62 17.75
CA ARG A 440 -28.00 17.93 17.99
C ARG A 440 -27.48 18.92 16.95
N ALA A 441 -28.40 19.34 16.08
CA ALA A 441 -28.40 20.49 15.17
C ALA A 441 -27.05 21.01 14.64
N TYR A 442 -26.91 20.98 13.32
CA TYR A 442 -25.98 21.83 12.58
C TYR A 442 -26.80 22.86 11.81
N GLU A 443 -26.61 24.14 12.10
CA GLU A 443 -26.93 25.22 11.17
C GLU A 443 -25.64 25.55 10.41
N GLY A 444 -25.57 25.06 9.18
CA GLY A 444 -24.50 25.36 8.25
C GLY A 444 -24.66 24.50 6.99
N ASN A 445 -24.38 25.06 5.83
CA ASN A 445 -24.53 24.32 4.58
C ASN A 445 -23.30 23.41 4.38
N GLY A 446 -23.50 22.09 4.27
CA GLY A 446 -22.46 21.17 3.82
C GLY A 446 -22.37 19.79 4.51
N ALA A 447 -23.47 19.19 4.97
CA ALA A 447 -23.47 17.80 5.44
C ALA A 447 -24.40 16.94 4.59
N ASP A 448 -23.89 16.47 3.45
CA ASP A 448 -24.64 15.61 2.55
C ASP A 448 -24.31 14.12 2.82
N HIS A 449 -25.38 13.40 3.20
CA HIS A 449 -25.63 11.95 3.04
C HIS A 449 -24.58 10.95 3.58
N GLN A 450 -24.76 10.52 4.84
CA GLN A 450 -24.22 9.23 5.31
C GLN A 450 -25.36 8.39 5.91
N GLN A 451 -25.61 7.24 5.27
CA GLN A 451 -26.50 6.19 5.78
C GLN A 451 -25.65 4.97 6.10
N TRP A 452 -26.01 4.30 7.19
CA TRP A 452 -25.27 3.18 7.75
C TRP A 452 -26.19 1.99 7.88
N ARG A 453 -25.71 0.79 7.51
CA ARG A 453 -26.44 -0.46 7.63
C ARG A 453 -25.59 -1.49 8.35
N LEU A 454 -26.21 -2.23 9.27
CA LEU A 454 -25.62 -3.42 9.88
C LEU A 454 -25.94 -4.67 9.05
N ILE A 455 -24.93 -5.52 8.83
CA ILE A 455 -25.09 -6.86 8.27
C ILE A 455 -24.53 -7.88 9.28
N PRO A 456 -25.33 -8.88 9.72
CA PRO A 456 -24.85 -9.92 10.60
C PRO A 456 -24.03 -10.95 9.81
N VAL A 457 -22.88 -11.37 10.36
CA VAL A 457 -22.00 -12.37 9.75
C VAL A 457 -21.91 -13.59 10.67
N GLY A 458 -22.48 -14.73 10.25
CA GLY A 458 -22.37 -16.02 10.96
C GLY A 458 -23.71 -16.69 11.34
N SER A 459 -23.67 -17.97 11.72
CA SER A 459 -24.84 -18.72 12.21
C SER A 459 -25.16 -18.41 13.67
N LEU A 460 -26.44 -18.45 14.03
CA LEU A 460 -26.97 -18.19 15.38
C LEU A 460 -26.56 -19.29 16.38
N ALA A 461 -25.36 -19.22 16.93
CA ALA A 461 -24.90 -20.01 18.07
C ALA A 461 -24.12 -19.12 19.06
N ASP A 462 -23.82 -19.63 20.26
CA ASP A 462 -23.24 -18.91 21.43
C ASP A 462 -21.80 -18.37 21.24
N THR A 463 -21.35 -18.16 20.01
CA THR A 463 -20.09 -17.47 19.68
C THR A 463 -20.29 -15.95 19.56
N PRO A 464 -19.23 -15.15 19.79
CA PRO A 464 -19.25 -13.68 19.65
C PRO A 464 -19.88 -13.26 18.31
N ARG A 465 -20.80 -12.29 18.37
CA ARG A 465 -21.51 -11.80 17.19
C ARG A 465 -20.65 -10.75 16.50
N VAL A 466 -20.38 -10.97 15.22
CA VAL A 466 -19.67 -10.03 14.37
C VAL A 466 -20.68 -9.26 13.52
N TYR A 467 -20.63 -7.94 13.62
CA TYR A 467 -21.44 -7.05 12.83
C TYR A 467 -20.56 -6.13 12.00
N GLU A 468 -20.95 -5.91 10.75
CA GLU A 468 -20.30 -4.94 9.89
C GLU A 468 -21.24 -3.75 9.65
N ILE A 469 -20.74 -2.56 9.92
CA ILE A 469 -21.39 -1.30 9.59
C ILE A 469 -20.71 -0.74 8.36
N ALA A 470 -21.43 -0.70 7.24
CA ALA A 470 -20.92 -0.15 6.00
C ALA A 470 -21.44 1.27 5.78
N ASN A 471 -20.53 2.20 5.47
CA ASN A 471 -20.86 3.48 4.90
C ASN A 471 -20.97 3.37 3.38
N HIS A 472 -22.14 3.72 2.84
CA HIS A 472 -22.37 3.56 1.41
C HIS A 472 -21.53 4.50 0.52
N ASN A 473 -21.15 5.68 1.01
CA ASN A 473 -20.48 6.71 0.20
C ASN A 473 -18.96 6.80 0.44
N SER A 474 -18.49 6.37 1.62
CA SER A 474 -17.06 6.44 1.96
C SER A 474 -16.36 5.08 1.91
N GLY A 475 -17.09 3.98 1.74
CA GLY A 475 -16.54 2.63 1.83
C GLY A 475 -16.00 2.28 3.22
N LEU A 476 -16.27 3.11 4.24
CA LEU A 476 -15.85 2.84 5.61
C LEU A 476 -16.61 1.61 6.12
N LEU A 477 -15.86 0.57 6.46
CA LEU A 477 -16.37 -0.61 7.15
C LEU A 477 -15.93 -0.54 8.61
N LEU A 478 -16.90 -0.58 9.52
CA LEU A 478 -16.67 -0.69 10.96
C LEU A 478 -17.10 -2.07 11.41
N ARG A 479 -16.13 -2.88 11.81
CA ARG A 479 -16.36 -4.22 12.37
C ARG A 479 -16.52 -4.11 13.87
N VAL A 480 -17.64 -4.62 14.37
CA VAL A 480 -17.98 -4.63 15.79
C VAL A 480 -18.11 -6.08 16.23
N GLU A 481 -17.28 -6.49 17.19
CA GLU A 481 -17.36 -7.80 17.83
C GLU A 481 -17.97 -7.61 19.21
N THR A 482 -19.11 -8.26 19.45
CA THR A 482 -19.85 -8.12 20.71
C THR A 482 -20.42 -9.46 21.16
N ASN A 483 -20.47 -9.64 22.48
CA ASN A 483 -20.98 -10.86 23.11
C ASN A 483 -22.49 -10.79 23.35
N ALA A 484 -23.19 -9.77 22.83
CA ALA A 484 -24.62 -9.57 23.05
C ALA A 484 -25.42 -9.27 21.75
N PRO A 485 -26.72 -9.61 21.67
CA PRO A 485 -27.60 -9.26 20.55
C PRO A 485 -27.74 -7.75 20.33
N ALA A 486 -27.60 -7.28 19.09
CA ALA A 486 -27.92 -5.91 18.68
C ALA A 486 -29.14 -5.88 17.73
N VAL A 487 -30.03 -4.91 17.91
CA VAL A 487 -31.19 -4.64 17.03
C VAL A 487 -31.16 -3.18 16.58
N VAL A 488 -31.40 -2.94 15.30
CA VAL A 488 -31.55 -1.60 14.71
C VAL A 488 -33.03 -1.37 14.39
N LYS A 489 -33.62 -0.31 14.94
CA LYS A 489 -34.98 0.15 14.56
C LYS A 489 -34.92 1.62 14.14
N GLN A 490 -35.61 1.94 13.04
CA GLN A 490 -35.81 3.30 12.57
C GLN A 490 -37.12 3.85 13.14
N TYR A 491 -37.07 5.03 13.77
CA TYR A 491 -38.27 5.81 14.09
C TYR A 491 -38.12 7.23 13.51
N GLY A 492 -39.12 7.63 12.71
CA GLY A 492 -39.47 9.01 12.35
C GLY A 492 -38.37 9.96 11.84
N ALA A 493 -38.47 10.35 10.57
CA ALA A 493 -37.89 11.61 10.07
C ALA A 493 -39.00 12.36 9.32
N GLN A 494 -39.12 13.67 9.50
CA GLN A 494 -40.00 14.47 8.63
C GLN A 494 -39.46 14.47 7.20
N GLY A 495 -40.37 14.32 6.22
CA GLY A 495 -40.08 14.22 4.79
C GLY A 495 -40.88 13.12 4.09
N ASP A 496 -41.07 13.24 2.77
CA ASP A 496 -41.86 12.28 1.99
C ASP A 496 -41.23 10.88 1.99
N HIS A 497 -42.05 9.88 2.27
CA HIS A 497 -41.68 8.52 2.67
C HIS A 497 -42.05 7.48 1.58
N ARG A 498 -42.43 7.95 0.39
CA ARG A 498 -43.03 7.14 -0.68
C ARG A 498 -42.07 6.18 -1.40
N ASP A 499 -40.75 6.33 -1.26
CA ASP A 499 -39.77 5.50 -1.99
C ASP A 499 -38.97 4.51 -1.11
N ARG A 500 -39.39 4.25 0.13
CA ARG A 500 -38.69 3.30 1.02
C ARG A 500 -39.41 1.96 1.08
N GLN A 501 -39.13 1.08 0.13
CA GLN A 501 -39.50 -0.33 0.24
C GLN A 501 -38.31 -1.15 0.75
N TRP A 502 -38.47 -1.75 1.92
CA TRP A 502 -37.57 -2.77 2.45
C TRP A 502 -38.24 -4.13 2.32
N GLN A 503 -37.61 -5.07 1.62
CA GLN A 503 -38.03 -6.46 1.58
C GLN A 503 -36.96 -7.32 2.25
N LEU A 504 -37.38 -8.09 3.25
CA LEU A 504 -36.57 -9.12 3.90
C LEU A 504 -36.83 -10.45 3.18
N LEU A 505 -35.79 -11.15 2.76
CA LEU A 505 -35.88 -12.57 2.39
C LEU A 505 -35.12 -13.40 3.42
N PRO A 506 -35.71 -14.49 3.95
CA PRO A 506 -35.06 -15.38 4.90
C PRO A 506 -34.01 -16.25 4.21
N VAL A 507 -33.04 -16.69 5.02
CA VAL A 507 -31.82 -17.44 4.67
C VAL A 507 -32.12 -18.75 3.95
#